data_AF-A0A1S2R5G6-F1
#
_entry.id   AF-A0A1S2R5G6-F1
#
_cell.length_a   1.000
_cell.length_b   1.000
_cell.length_c   1.000
_cell.angle_alpha   90.00
_cell.angle_beta   90.00
_cell.angle_gamma   90.00
#
_symmetry.space_group_name_H-M   'P 1'
#
loop_
_entity.id
_entity.type
_entity.pdbx_description
1 polymer ?
#
loop_
_entity_poly.entity_id
_entity_poly.type
_entity_poly.pdbx_seq_one_letter_code
_entity_poly.pdbx_strand_id
1 'polypeptide(L)'
;MLDVMEKPVDAKQERLDVLDQLLNPEVQESLTTLVEQLPRLTELVNLLTKSYDFAQSVATDEILKNDTVGAIKEIAEPVKDSVKNLAATIIEAKDRAEESNEVIGLFGLLKMMKDPQAQKLFRFFNAFLEVSAKRSNK
;
A
#
# COMPACT_ATOMS: atom_id res chain seq x y z
N MET A 1 35.10 36.43 -20.00
CA MET A 1 33.88 36.62 -20.83
C MET A 1 33.18 35.27 -20.90
N LEU A 2 31.85 35.30 -20.79
CA LEU A 2 30.88 34.19 -20.71
C LEU A 2 30.54 33.73 -19.28
N ASP A 3 29.80 34.64 -18.65
CA ASP A 3 28.86 34.41 -17.57
C ASP A 3 27.73 33.52 -18.10
N VAL A 4 27.63 32.27 -17.63
CA VAL A 4 26.51 31.38 -17.95
C VAL A 4 25.39 31.75 -16.99
N MET A 5 24.46 32.56 -17.48
CA MET A 5 23.22 32.91 -16.79
C MET A 5 22.47 31.64 -16.35
N GLU A 6 22.55 31.34 -15.05
CA GLU A 6 21.58 30.52 -14.36
C GLU A 6 20.27 31.31 -14.31
N LYS A 7 19.41 31.09 -15.30
CA LYS A 7 18.12 31.76 -15.43
C LYS A 7 17.20 31.23 -14.32
N PRO A 8 16.66 32.08 -13.43
CA PRO A 8 15.74 31.60 -12.40
C PRO A 8 14.50 31.03 -13.11
N VAL A 9 14.21 29.75 -12.87
CA VAL A 9 12.98 29.11 -13.31
C VAL A 9 11.85 29.83 -12.57
N ASP A 10 11.19 30.72 -13.29
CA ASP A 10 10.15 31.60 -12.76
C ASP A 10 8.94 30.73 -12.38
N ALA A 11 8.74 30.50 -11.08
CA ALA A 11 7.63 29.70 -10.54
C ALA A 11 6.25 30.18 -11.00
N LYS A 12 6.15 31.40 -11.54
CA LYS A 12 4.95 31.93 -12.17
C LYS A 12 4.68 31.30 -13.54
N GLN A 13 5.72 30.97 -14.29
CA GLN A 13 5.63 30.30 -15.59
C GLN A 13 5.10 28.87 -15.45
N GLU A 14 5.60 28.10 -14.48
CA GLU A 14 5.15 26.72 -14.22
C GLU A 14 3.68 26.68 -13.75
N ARG A 15 3.25 27.65 -12.93
CA ARG A 15 1.84 27.76 -12.53
C ARG A 15 0.92 28.04 -13.71
N LEU A 16 1.36 28.85 -14.67
CA LEU A 16 0.59 29.13 -15.89
C LEU A 16 0.50 27.89 -16.78
N ASP A 17 1.59 27.14 -16.91
CA ASP A 17 1.62 25.87 -17.66
C ASP A 17 0.69 24.81 -17.06
N VAL A 18 0.67 24.66 -15.72
CA VAL A 18 -0.29 23.79 -15.04
C VAL A 18 -1.73 24.25 -15.25
N LEU A 19 -2.00 25.56 -15.23
CA LEU A 19 -3.34 26.10 -15.52
C LEU A 19 -3.76 25.82 -16.96
N ASP A 20 -2.85 25.97 -17.93
CA ASP A 20 -3.11 25.65 -19.34
C ASP A 20 -3.38 24.14 -19.52
N GLN A 21 -2.69 23.28 -18.77
CA GLN A 21 -2.96 21.85 -18.75
C GLN A 21 -4.32 21.51 -18.14
N LEU A 22 -4.76 22.23 -17.11
CA LEU A 22 -6.10 22.09 -16.52
C LEU A 22 -7.20 22.61 -17.45
N LEU A 23 -6.89 23.53 -18.36
CA LEU A 23 -7.83 24.02 -19.37
C LEU A 23 -8.05 23.05 -20.53
N ASN A 24 -7.19 22.04 -20.69
CA ASN A 24 -7.37 21.02 -21.71
C ASN A 24 -8.70 20.26 -21.51
N PRO A 25 -9.51 20.06 -22.56
CA PRO A 25 -10.83 19.47 -22.44
C PRO A 25 -10.81 18.03 -21.88
N GLU A 26 -9.80 17.24 -22.22
CA GLU A 26 -9.63 15.88 -21.68
C GLU A 26 -9.31 15.88 -20.17
N VAL A 27 -8.57 16.88 -19.70
CA VAL A 27 -8.23 17.04 -18.29
C VAL A 27 -9.45 17.54 -17.51
N GLN A 28 -10.23 18.46 -18.07
CA GLN A 28 -11.50 18.91 -17.48
C GLN A 28 -12.53 17.78 -17.39
N GLU A 29 -12.63 16.93 -18.42
CA GLU A 29 -13.52 15.76 -18.42
C GLU A 29 -13.10 14.75 -17.35
N SER A 30 -11.80 14.49 -17.23
CA SER A 30 -11.25 13.61 -16.19
C SER A 30 -11.48 14.16 -14.78
N LEU A 31 -11.27 15.46 -14.57
CA LEU A 31 -11.54 16.13 -13.29
C LEU A 31 -13.03 16.13 -12.95
N THR A 32 -13.90 16.38 -13.93
CA THR A 32 -15.35 16.30 -13.77
C THR A 32 -15.76 14.89 -13.37
N THR A 33 -15.24 13.88 -14.06
CA THR A 33 -15.48 12.46 -13.74
C THR A 33 -15.00 12.11 -12.33
N LEU A 34 -13.81 12.57 -11.93
CA LEU A 34 -13.30 12.36 -10.58
C LEU A 34 -14.20 12.99 -9.51
N VAL A 35 -14.70 14.20 -9.76
CA VAL A 35 -15.63 14.91 -8.87
C VAL A 35 -16.96 14.16 -8.77
N GLU A 36 -17.49 13.70 -9.90
CA GLU A 36 -18.72 12.89 -9.96
C GLU A 36 -18.56 11.53 -9.26
N GLN A 37 -17.33 10.99 -9.24
CA GLN A 37 -17.00 9.71 -8.60
C GLN A 37 -16.59 9.85 -7.12
N LEU A 38 -16.49 11.06 -6.57
CA LEU A 38 -16.23 11.28 -5.13
C LEU A 38 -17.14 10.47 -4.19
N PRO A 39 -18.45 10.29 -4.48
CA PRO A 39 -19.31 9.45 -3.64
C PRO A 39 -18.80 8.00 -3.56
N ARG A 40 -18.31 7.41 -4.66
CA ARG A 40 -17.74 6.05 -4.66
C ARG A 40 -16.45 5.96 -3.86
N LEU A 41 -15.60 6.98 -3.93
CA LEU A 41 -14.40 7.04 -3.11
C LEU A 41 -14.75 7.11 -1.62
N THR A 42 -15.80 7.84 -1.26
CA THR A 42 -16.32 7.90 0.11
C THR A 42 -16.86 6.55 0.58
N GLU A 43 -17.56 5.82 -0.29
CA GLU A 43 -18.03 4.45 0.01
C GLU A 43 -16.88 3.47 0.28
N LEU A 44 -15.81 3.54 -0.53
CA LEU A 44 -14.61 2.70 -0.33
C LEU A 44 -13.90 3.02 0.98
N VAL A 45 -13.77 4.30 1.33
CA VAL A 45 -13.20 4.72 2.63
C VAL A 45 -14.06 4.20 3.77
N ASN A 46 -15.40 4.31 3.68
CA ASN A 46 -16.31 3.78 4.69
C ASN A 46 -16.21 2.25 4.84
N LEU A 47 -16.02 1.52 3.73
CA LEU A 47 -15.80 0.06 3.77
C LEU A 47 -14.49 -0.29 4.49
N LEU A 48 -13.42 0.47 4.22
CA LEU A 48 -12.14 0.30 4.90
C LEU A 48 -12.26 0.62 6.40
N THR A 49 -12.96 1.69 6.77
CA THR A 49 -13.23 2.02 8.18
C THR A 49 -13.98 0.89 8.89
N LYS A 50 -15.03 0.32 8.27
CA LYS A 50 -15.75 -0.83 8.85
C LYS A 50 -14.85 -2.06 9.04
N SER A 51 -13.90 -2.28 8.13
CA SER A 51 -12.94 -3.37 8.24
C SER A 51 -11.93 -3.14 9.37
N TYR A 52 -11.52 -1.89 9.57
CA TYR A 52 -10.71 -1.47 10.72
C TYR A 52 -11.49 -1.67 12.03
N ASP A 53 -12.74 -1.22 12.12
CA ASP A 53 -13.59 -1.40 13.30
C ASP A 53 -13.81 -2.87 13.62
N PHE A 54 -14.00 -3.71 12.59
CA PHE A 54 -14.08 -5.16 12.74
C PHE A 54 -12.79 -5.74 13.32
N ALA A 55 -11.63 -5.42 12.73
CA ALA A 55 -10.33 -5.89 13.22
C ALA A 55 -10.05 -5.41 14.65
N GLN A 56 -10.40 -4.16 14.97
CA GLN A 56 -10.29 -3.59 16.31
C GLN A 56 -11.19 -4.36 17.28
N SER A 57 -12.47 -4.55 16.95
CA SER A 57 -13.44 -5.25 17.80
C SER A 57 -13.02 -6.69 18.12
N VAL A 58 -12.50 -7.41 17.12
CA VAL A 58 -11.99 -8.78 17.27
C VAL A 58 -10.70 -8.80 18.10
N ALA A 59 -9.82 -7.82 17.92
CA ALA A 59 -8.56 -7.73 18.68
C ALA A 59 -8.74 -7.27 20.14
N THR A 60 -9.83 -6.58 20.47
CA THR A 60 -10.14 -6.15 21.85
C THR A 60 -10.98 -7.15 22.64
N ASP A 61 -11.51 -8.19 22.02
CA ASP A 61 -12.30 -9.21 22.72
C ASP A 61 -11.41 -10.04 23.67
N GLU A 62 -11.63 -9.87 24.98
CA GLU A 62 -10.87 -10.54 26.05
C GLU A 62 -11.09 -12.06 26.09
N ILE A 63 -12.21 -12.55 25.52
CA ILE A 63 -12.52 -13.98 25.44
C ILE A 63 -11.69 -14.64 24.33
N LEU A 64 -11.50 -13.97 23.19
CA LEU A 64 -10.67 -14.48 22.09
C LEU A 64 -9.17 -14.44 22.41
N LYS A 65 -8.69 -13.48 23.21
CA LYS A 65 -7.28 -13.42 23.61
C LYS A 65 -6.86 -14.61 24.46
N ASN A 66 -7.64 -14.99 25.47
CA ASN A 66 -7.20 -16.00 26.42
C ASN A 66 -7.32 -17.43 25.87
N ASP A 67 -8.40 -17.73 25.14
CA ASP A 67 -8.65 -19.08 24.61
C ASP A 67 -7.93 -19.36 23.28
N THR A 68 -7.71 -18.35 22.44
CA THR A 68 -7.01 -18.53 21.15
C THR A 68 -5.48 -18.48 21.30
N VAL A 69 -4.95 -17.68 22.23
CA VAL A 69 -3.49 -17.60 22.45
C VAL A 69 -2.94 -18.91 23.03
N GLY A 70 -3.69 -19.61 23.89
CA GLY A 70 -3.29 -20.94 24.39
C GLY A 70 -3.10 -21.96 23.26
N ALA A 71 -4.05 -22.03 22.34
CA ALA A 71 -4.00 -22.96 21.20
C ALA A 71 -2.93 -22.57 20.14
N ILE A 72 -2.67 -21.27 19.92
CA ILE A 72 -1.63 -20.82 18.99
C ILE A 72 -0.23 -21.05 19.58
N LYS A 73 -0.04 -20.92 20.90
CA LYS A 73 1.26 -21.04 21.55
C LYS A 73 1.88 -22.44 21.41
N GLU A 74 1.05 -23.48 21.45
CA GLU A 74 1.46 -24.88 21.28
C GLU A 74 1.84 -25.22 19.81
N ILE A 75 1.31 -24.45 18.84
CA ILE A 75 1.63 -24.56 17.40
C ILE A 75 2.85 -23.68 17.03
N ALA A 76 3.15 -22.65 17.82
CA ALA A 76 4.19 -21.64 17.54
C ALA A 76 5.57 -21.94 18.15
N GLU A 77 5.71 -22.93 19.03
CA GLU A 77 7.01 -23.32 19.62
C GLU A 77 8.13 -23.58 18.59
N PRO A 78 7.92 -24.28 17.46
CA PRO A 78 8.98 -24.51 16.47
C PRO A 78 9.38 -23.27 15.66
N VAL A 79 8.68 -22.15 15.82
CA VAL A 79 8.85 -20.93 15.00
C VAL A 79 9.62 -19.84 15.77
N LYS A 80 9.82 -19.99 17.08
CA LYS A 80 10.37 -18.96 17.98
C LYS A 80 11.73 -18.42 17.55
N ASP A 81 12.60 -19.26 16.98
CA ASP A 81 13.90 -18.83 16.45
C ASP A 81 13.79 -18.11 15.10
N SER A 82 12.79 -18.45 14.27
CA SER A 82 12.46 -17.69 13.06
C SER A 82 11.92 -16.29 13.39
N VAL A 83 11.23 -16.12 14.52
CA VAL A 83 10.66 -14.82 14.94
C VAL A 83 11.75 -13.81 15.35
N LYS A 84 12.85 -14.25 15.98
CA LYS A 84 13.94 -13.33 16.40
C LYS A 84 14.62 -12.66 15.21
N ASN A 85 14.93 -13.42 14.17
CA ASN A 85 15.54 -12.89 12.94
C ASN A 85 14.55 -12.03 12.14
N LEU A 86 13.27 -12.38 12.19
CA LEU A 86 12.21 -11.60 11.56
C LEU A 86 12.03 -10.24 12.25
N ALA A 87 12.10 -10.17 13.59
CA ALA A 87 12.02 -8.91 14.32
C ALA A 87 13.13 -7.94 13.94
N ALA A 88 14.38 -8.41 13.85
CA ALA A 88 15.50 -7.57 13.41
C ALA A 88 15.33 -7.08 11.96
N THR A 89 14.89 -7.98 11.06
CA THR A 89 14.63 -7.64 9.65
C THR A 89 13.50 -6.61 9.50
N ILE A 90 12.44 -6.73 10.30
CA ILE A 90 11.32 -5.78 10.31
C ILE A 90 11.77 -4.40 10.82
N ILE A 91 12.58 -4.36 11.87
CA ILE A 91 13.10 -3.10 12.42
C ILE A 91 14.00 -2.41 11.39
N GLU A 92 14.94 -3.13 10.78
CA GLU A 92 15.81 -2.56 9.73
C GLU A 92 14.99 -2.07 8.52
N ALA A 93 13.96 -2.83 8.11
CA ALA A 93 13.08 -2.43 7.02
C ALA A 93 12.26 -1.17 7.36
N LYS A 94 11.79 -1.05 8.61
CA LYS A 94 11.09 0.16 9.10
C LYS A 94 12.04 1.36 9.11
N ASP A 95 13.21 1.23 9.71
CA ASP A 95 14.17 2.32 9.83
C ASP A 95 14.62 2.81 8.43
N ARG A 96 14.87 1.89 7.49
CA ARG A 96 15.19 2.24 6.08
C ARG A 96 14.02 2.88 5.34
N ALA A 97 12.77 2.51 5.66
CA ALA A 97 11.60 3.14 5.06
C ALA A 97 11.37 4.56 5.60
N GLU A 98 11.66 4.81 6.88
CA GLU A 98 11.53 6.13 7.52
C GLU A 98 12.65 7.10 7.10
N GLU A 99 13.86 6.59 6.85
CA GLU A 99 14.98 7.39 6.32
C GLU A 99 14.83 7.72 4.82
N SER A 100 13.96 7.01 4.10
CA SER A 100 13.77 7.20 2.67
C SER A 100 12.77 8.32 2.35
N ASN A 101 13.27 9.39 1.72
CA ASN A 101 12.43 10.43 1.09
C ASN A 101 12.10 10.12 -0.38
N GLU A 102 12.25 8.87 -0.82
CA GLU A 102 12.11 8.48 -2.22
C GLU A 102 10.62 8.41 -2.62
N VAL A 103 10.19 9.34 -3.47
CA VAL A 103 8.82 9.34 -4.01
C VAL A 103 8.70 8.24 -5.05
N ILE A 104 7.92 7.20 -4.75
CA ILE A 104 7.70 6.08 -5.67
C ILE A 104 6.74 6.51 -6.79
N GLY A 105 7.29 6.76 -7.98
CA GLY A 105 6.49 7.04 -9.19
C GLY A 105 5.87 5.79 -9.83
N LEU A 106 5.02 5.96 -10.84
CA LEU A 106 4.33 4.87 -11.54
C LEU A 106 5.29 3.78 -12.08
N PHE A 107 6.43 4.19 -12.67
CA PHE A 107 7.45 3.25 -13.12
C PHE A 107 8.16 2.53 -11.96
N GLY A 108 8.27 3.18 -10.79
CA GLY A 108 8.76 2.56 -9.57
C GLY A 108 7.82 1.44 -9.09
N LEU A 109 6.52 1.70 -9.08
CA LEU A 109 5.49 0.69 -8.77
C LEU A 109 5.55 -0.49 -9.75
N LEU A 110 5.67 -0.23 -11.06
CA LEU A 110 5.81 -1.27 -12.08
C LEU A 110 7.09 -2.11 -11.86
N LYS A 111 8.19 -1.47 -11.48
CA LYS A 111 9.45 -2.15 -11.16
C LYS A 111 9.32 -3.00 -9.90
N MET A 112 8.67 -2.50 -8.85
CA MET A 112 8.38 -3.27 -7.62
C MET A 112 7.48 -4.47 -7.90
N MET A 113 6.48 -4.33 -8.77
CA MET A 113 5.63 -5.45 -9.17
C MET A 113 6.42 -6.55 -9.88
N LYS A 114 7.49 -6.19 -10.59
CA LYS A 114 8.41 -7.13 -11.24
C LYS A 114 9.46 -7.72 -10.26
N ASP A 115 9.53 -7.23 -9.03
CA ASP A 115 10.48 -7.74 -8.04
C ASP A 115 10.25 -9.24 -7.77
N PRO A 116 11.31 -10.07 -7.72
CA PRO A 116 11.17 -11.51 -7.48
C PRO A 116 10.43 -11.87 -6.18
N GLN A 117 10.55 -11.08 -5.11
CA GLN A 117 9.85 -11.34 -3.84
C GLN A 117 8.35 -11.02 -3.95
N ALA A 118 8.00 -9.90 -4.59
CA ALA A 118 6.60 -9.58 -4.90
C ALA A 118 5.98 -10.67 -5.79
N GLN A 119 6.71 -11.14 -6.81
CA GLN A 119 6.29 -12.24 -7.68
C GLN A 119 6.09 -13.56 -6.91
N LYS A 120 6.95 -13.89 -5.94
CA LYS A 120 6.73 -15.06 -5.06
C LYS A 120 5.44 -14.93 -4.27
N LEU A 121 5.15 -13.76 -3.73
CA LEU A 121 3.93 -13.50 -2.97
C LEU A 121 2.68 -13.64 -3.86
N PHE A 122 2.69 -13.09 -5.07
CA PHE A 122 1.58 -13.27 -6.02
C PHE A 122 1.36 -14.73 -6.41
N ARG A 123 2.44 -15.50 -6.63
CA ARG A 123 2.34 -16.94 -6.90
C ARG A 123 1.76 -17.69 -5.72
N PHE A 124 2.16 -17.34 -4.50
CA PHE A 124 1.57 -17.91 -3.28
C PHE A 124 0.07 -17.61 -3.20
N PHE A 125 -0.36 -16.37 -3.41
CA PHE A 125 -1.78 -16.02 -3.39
C PHE A 125 -2.58 -16.79 -4.44
N ASN A 126 -2.06 -16.93 -5.67
CA ASN A 126 -2.69 -17.75 -6.70
C ASN A 126 -2.85 -19.20 -6.26
N ALA A 127 -1.77 -19.81 -5.75
CA ALA A 127 -1.81 -21.20 -5.26
C ALA A 127 -2.78 -21.37 -4.08
N PHE A 128 -2.81 -20.40 -3.16
CA PHE A 128 -3.73 -20.39 -2.03
C PHE A 128 -5.20 -20.33 -2.49
N LEU A 129 -5.52 -19.41 -3.41
CA LEU A 129 -6.87 -19.28 -3.98
C LEU A 129 -7.29 -20.56 -4.71
N GLU A 130 -6.39 -21.18 -5.47
CA GLU A 130 -6.67 -22.44 -6.17
C GLU A 130 -6.98 -23.58 -5.20
N VAL A 131 -6.19 -23.71 -4.13
CA VAL A 131 -6.42 -24.71 -3.07
C VAL A 131 -7.73 -24.43 -2.34
N SER A 132 -8.02 -23.17 -2.02
CA SER A 132 -9.25 -22.76 -1.35
C SER A 132 -10.49 -23.05 -2.21
N ALA A 133 -10.45 -22.70 -3.49
CA ALA A 133 -11.53 -23.00 -4.44
C ALA A 133 -11.76 -24.51 -4.60
N LYS A 134 -10.68 -25.30 -4.69
CA LYS A 134 -10.76 -26.78 -4.71
C LYS A 134 -11.38 -27.37 -3.44
N ARG A 135 -11.15 -26.75 -2.28
CA ARG A 135 -11.77 -27.16 -1.01
C ARG A 135 -13.22 -26.69 -0.87
N SER A 136 -13.58 -25.55 -1.45
CA SER A 136 -14.94 -25.01 -1.45
C SER A 136 -15.89 -25.73 -2.42
N ASN A 137 -15.35 -26.33 -3.49
CA ASN A 137 -16.11 -27.11 -4.48
C ASN A 137 -16.19 -28.61 -4.14
N LYS A 138 -15.93 -28.99 -2.89
CA LYS A 138 -16.01 -30.38 -2.39
C LYS A 138 -16.95 -30.43 -1.21
#